data_AF-A0A256XCT0-F1
#
_entry.id   AF-A0A256XCT0-F1
#
_cell.length_a   1.000
_cell.length_b   1.000
_cell.length_c   1.000
_cell.angle_alpha   90.00
_cell.angle_beta   90.00
_cell.angle_gamma   90.00
#
_symmetry.space_group_name_H-M   'P 1'
#
loop_
_entity.id
_entity.type
_entity.pdbx_description
1 polymer ?
#
loop_
_entity_poly.entity_id
_entity_poly.type
_entity_poly.pdbx_seq_one_letter_code
_entity_poly.pdbx_strand_id
1 'polypeptide(L)'
;MSCIIFILTSTSGEILDYFKNKKDEIAKFLSELIRVDTSNPPGNELEAAKLIGEKLAEYGLKYEIIISEKKRANIITSVKGEEEGPRFLLLSHLDVVPAKPDGWKYHPFSGLIKDGYVWGRGAIDDKGHVVVELFTLLALIENRVKFRGEVIFAATADEEKGGKLGAGWLVENYPDKVRADY
;
A
#
# COMPACT_ATOMS: atom_id res chain seq x y z
N MET A 1 26.14 -40.32 6.02
CA MET A 1 25.92 -39.64 4.72
C MET A 1 24.74 -38.69 4.90
N SER A 2 24.99 -37.44 5.28
CA SER A 2 23.95 -36.42 5.31
C SER A 2 23.81 -35.85 3.91
N CYS A 3 22.68 -36.13 3.27
CA CYS A 3 22.30 -35.47 2.03
C CYS A 3 21.79 -34.08 2.40
N ILE A 4 22.65 -33.07 2.32
CA ILE A 4 22.23 -31.67 2.35
C ILE A 4 21.68 -31.39 0.95
N ILE A 5 20.36 -31.42 0.82
CA ILE A 5 19.67 -30.92 -0.37
C ILE A 5 19.74 -29.39 -0.29
N PHE A 6 20.69 -28.79 -1.01
CA PHE A 6 20.62 -27.37 -1.34
C PHE A 6 19.51 -27.20 -2.39
N ILE A 7 18.32 -26.78 -1.96
CA ILE A 7 17.32 -26.24 -2.90
C ILE A 7 17.78 -24.83 -3.25
N LEU A 8 18.55 -24.72 -4.32
CA LEU A 8 18.60 -23.48 -5.09
C LEU A 8 17.32 -23.43 -5.94
N THR A 9 16.66 -22.26 -5.97
CA THR A 9 15.46 -21.86 -6.75
C THR A 9 14.08 -22.15 -6.12
N SER A 10 13.39 -21.10 -5.61
CA SER A 10 11.91 -21.04 -5.62
C SER A 10 11.28 -19.68 -5.30
N THR A 11 12.01 -18.67 -4.79
CA THR A 11 11.39 -17.42 -4.29
C THR A 11 10.50 -16.71 -5.32
N SER A 12 10.90 -16.67 -6.60
CA SER A 12 10.07 -16.05 -7.64
C SER A 12 8.79 -16.83 -7.92
N GLY A 13 8.82 -18.16 -7.86
CA GLY A 13 7.64 -19.01 -8.06
C GLY A 13 6.65 -18.88 -6.91
N GLU A 14 7.14 -18.90 -5.68
CA GLU A 14 6.33 -18.74 -4.45
C GLU A 14 5.61 -17.40 -4.42
N ILE A 15 6.31 -16.32 -4.80
CA ILE A 15 5.69 -14.98 -4.88
C ILE A 15 4.64 -14.91 -5.99
N LEU A 16 4.89 -15.50 -7.16
CA LEU A 16 3.87 -15.56 -8.22
C LEU A 16 2.64 -16.34 -7.78
N ASP A 17 2.83 -17.44 -7.07
CA ASP A 17 1.72 -18.26 -6.58
C ASP A 17 0.96 -17.56 -5.44
N TYR A 18 1.64 -16.78 -4.59
CA TYR A 18 0.99 -15.89 -3.63
C TYR A 18 -0.01 -14.96 -4.32
N PHE A 19 0.42 -14.23 -5.36
CA PHE A 19 -0.48 -13.29 -6.06
C PHE A 19 -1.62 -13.99 -6.81
N LYS A 20 -1.38 -15.16 -7.39
CA LYS A 20 -2.45 -15.96 -8.01
C LYS A 20 -3.50 -16.37 -6.97
N ASN A 21 -3.06 -16.85 -5.82
CA ASN A 21 -3.94 -17.34 -4.76
C ASN A 21 -4.67 -16.21 -4.03
N LYS A 22 -4.06 -15.02 -3.95
CA LYS A 22 -4.60 -13.84 -3.26
C LYS A 22 -5.39 -12.89 -4.16
N LYS A 23 -5.54 -13.19 -5.46
CA LYS A 23 -6.18 -12.32 -6.45
C LYS A 23 -7.53 -11.75 -5.98
N ASP A 24 -8.42 -12.60 -5.46
CA ASP A 24 -9.75 -12.17 -5.03
C ASP A 24 -9.70 -11.31 -3.75
N GLU A 25 -8.77 -11.61 -2.84
CA GLU A 25 -8.54 -10.80 -1.64
C GLU A 25 -8.00 -9.42 -2.01
N ILE A 26 -7.04 -9.35 -2.94
CA ILE A 26 -6.48 -8.10 -3.47
C ILE A 26 -7.58 -7.25 -4.11
N ALA A 27 -8.40 -7.85 -4.98
CA ALA A 27 -9.50 -7.15 -5.63
C ALA A 27 -10.54 -6.64 -4.62
N LYS A 28 -10.85 -7.44 -3.60
CA LYS A 28 -11.75 -7.06 -2.50
C LYS A 28 -11.18 -5.93 -1.66
N PHE A 29 -9.89 -5.98 -1.33
CA PHE A 29 -9.26 -4.92 -0.53
C PHE A 29 -9.19 -3.60 -1.30
N LEU A 30 -8.88 -3.64 -2.60
CA LEU A 30 -8.98 -2.46 -3.47
C LEU A 30 -10.42 -1.91 -3.54
N SER A 31 -11.41 -2.79 -3.66
CA SER A 31 -12.84 -2.42 -3.62
C SER A 31 -13.18 -1.68 -2.32
N GLU A 32 -12.72 -2.19 -1.18
CA GLU A 32 -12.93 -1.58 0.14
C GLU A 32 -12.25 -0.20 0.24
N LEU A 33 -11.00 -0.06 -0.22
CA LEU A 33 -10.31 1.24 -0.24
C LEU A 33 -10.98 2.26 -1.16
N ILE A 34 -11.49 1.83 -2.33
CA ILE A 34 -12.23 2.71 -3.26
C ILE A 34 -13.52 3.23 -2.61
N ARG A 35 -14.17 2.46 -1.75
CA ARG A 35 -15.40 2.89 -1.06
C ARG A 35 -15.16 4.00 -0.04
N VAL A 36 -13.93 4.17 0.42
CA VAL A 36 -13.55 5.31 1.26
C VAL A 36 -13.35 6.53 0.36
N ASP A 37 -14.27 7.47 0.39
CA ASP A 37 -14.12 8.72 -0.36
C ASP A 37 -13.03 9.61 0.28
N THR A 38 -11.90 9.68 -0.41
CA THR A 38 -10.72 10.48 -0.07
C THR A 38 -10.52 11.64 -1.04
N SER A 39 -11.60 12.10 -1.70
CA SER A 39 -11.55 13.18 -2.70
C SER A 39 -10.86 14.43 -2.15
N ASN A 40 -9.81 14.91 -2.82
CA ASN A 40 -9.05 16.08 -2.40
C ASN A 40 -9.34 17.31 -3.30
N PRO A 41 -9.98 18.38 -2.77
CA PRO A 41 -10.41 18.60 -1.39
C PRO A 41 -11.75 17.90 -1.04
N PRO A 42 -12.01 17.62 0.27
CA PRO A 42 -11.20 17.97 1.42
C PRO A 42 -10.24 16.88 1.88
N GLY A 43 -10.03 15.80 1.10
CA GLY A 43 -9.29 14.55 1.39
C GLY A 43 -10.09 13.63 2.30
N ASN A 44 -9.53 13.18 3.45
CA ASN A 44 -10.11 12.22 4.45
C ASN A 44 -9.43 10.84 4.45
N GLU A 45 -8.12 10.84 4.27
CA GLU A 45 -7.25 9.69 4.10
C GLU A 45 -7.17 8.82 5.37
N LEU A 46 -7.53 9.37 6.54
CA LEU A 46 -7.51 8.66 7.83
C LEU A 46 -8.26 7.33 7.83
N GLU A 47 -9.44 7.24 7.22
CA GLU A 47 -10.20 5.98 7.21
C GLU A 47 -9.56 4.96 6.26
N ALA A 48 -8.98 5.41 5.15
CA ALA A 48 -8.21 4.53 4.25
C ALA A 48 -6.92 4.03 4.93
N ALA A 49 -6.21 4.90 5.64
CA ALA A 49 -5.04 4.54 6.43
C ALA A 49 -5.38 3.52 7.54
N LYS A 50 -6.54 3.64 8.20
CA LYS A 50 -6.97 2.64 9.19
C LYS A 50 -7.19 1.25 8.57
N LEU A 51 -7.85 1.17 7.41
CA LEU A 51 -8.05 -0.11 6.70
C LEU A 51 -6.72 -0.78 6.36
N ILE A 52 -5.73 0.00 5.91
CA ILE A 52 -4.38 -0.51 5.64
C ILE A 52 -3.71 -0.96 6.94
N GLY A 53 -3.84 -0.19 8.02
CA GLY A 53 -3.33 -0.55 9.34
C GLY A 53 -3.91 -1.85 9.86
N GLU A 54 -5.22 -2.08 9.70
CA GLU A 54 -5.88 -3.33 10.07
C GLU A 54 -5.30 -4.51 9.28
N LYS A 55 -5.13 -4.36 7.96
CA LYS A 55 -4.51 -5.39 7.12
C LYS A 55 -3.04 -5.67 7.52
N LEU A 56 -2.26 -4.64 7.85
CA LEU A 56 -0.89 -4.81 8.36
C LEU A 56 -0.88 -5.55 9.72
N ALA A 57 -1.82 -5.24 10.60
CA ALA A 57 -1.95 -5.89 11.91
C ALA A 57 -2.29 -7.39 11.81
N GLU A 58 -3.09 -7.80 10.81
CA GLU A 58 -3.37 -9.23 10.53
C GLU A 58 -2.08 -10.04 10.29
N TYR A 59 -1.04 -9.38 9.75
CA TYR A 59 0.27 -9.96 9.48
C TYR A 59 1.29 -9.73 10.62
N GLY A 60 0.84 -9.17 11.74
CA GLY A 60 1.70 -8.86 12.89
C GLY A 60 2.68 -7.71 12.66
N LEU A 61 2.49 -6.92 11.60
CA LEU A 61 3.34 -5.78 11.31
C LEU A 61 2.94 -4.58 12.16
N LYS A 62 3.95 -3.88 12.70
CA LYS A 62 3.76 -2.58 13.33
C LYS A 62 3.65 -1.51 12.26
N TYR A 63 2.81 -0.52 12.49
CA TYR A 63 2.65 0.61 11.59
C TYR A 63 2.37 1.88 12.39
N GLU A 64 2.53 3.02 11.74
CA GLU A 64 2.24 4.34 12.28
C GLU A 64 1.31 5.08 11.32
N ILE A 65 0.22 5.63 11.86
CA ILE A 65 -0.62 6.58 11.15
C ILE A 65 -0.21 7.99 11.60
N ILE A 66 0.30 8.78 10.67
CA ILE A 66 0.83 10.13 10.93
C ILE A 66 -0.10 11.16 10.29
N ILE A 67 -0.72 11.98 11.14
CA ILE A 67 -1.65 13.02 10.71
C ILE A 67 -0.90 14.34 10.56
N SER A 68 -0.93 14.92 9.36
CA SER A 68 -0.32 16.22 9.07
C SER A 68 -1.28 17.38 9.36
N GLU A 69 -2.54 17.24 8.97
CA GLU A 69 -3.60 18.22 9.28
C GLU A 69 -4.99 17.54 9.32
N LYS A 70 -5.75 17.73 10.42
CA LYS A 70 -7.13 17.20 10.57
C LYS A 70 -7.23 15.70 10.29
N LYS A 71 -7.66 15.32 9.07
CA LYS A 71 -7.84 13.94 8.60
C LYS A 71 -6.89 13.55 7.46
N ARG A 72 -5.91 14.42 7.14
CA ARG A 72 -4.77 14.13 6.25
C ARG A 72 -3.87 13.15 6.97
N ALA A 73 -3.98 11.89 6.61
CA ALA A 73 -3.25 10.81 7.25
C ALA A 73 -2.33 10.13 6.25
N ASN A 74 -1.10 9.92 6.68
CA ASN A 74 -0.14 9.05 6.04
C ASN A 74 -0.06 7.76 6.86
N ILE A 75 0.20 6.62 6.24
CA ILE A 75 0.52 5.38 6.94
C ILE A 75 1.90 4.87 6.53
N ILE A 76 2.70 4.47 7.51
CA ILE A 76 4.06 3.99 7.31
C ILE A 76 4.27 2.69 8.08
N THR A 77 4.96 1.74 7.44
CA THR A 77 5.54 0.56 8.08
C THR A 77 6.89 0.25 7.44
N SER A 78 7.75 -0.48 8.13
CA SER A 78 8.99 -0.98 7.53
C SER A 78 9.30 -2.41 7.97
N VAL A 79 9.95 -3.14 7.08
CA VAL A 79 10.40 -4.52 7.31
C VAL A 79 11.90 -4.58 7.04
N LYS A 80 12.65 -5.02 8.05
CA LYS A 80 14.09 -5.24 7.94
C LYS A 80 14.38 -6.66 7.46
N GLY A 81 15.35 -6.77 6.57
CA GLY A 81 15.93 -8.03 6.13
C GLY A 81 16.86 -8.65 7.18
N GLU A 82 17.52 -9.75 6.80
CA GLU A 82 18.41 -10.50 7.72
C GLU A 82 19.79 -9.83 7.88
N GLU A 83 20.18 -8.98 6.94
CA GLU A 83 21.47 -8.28 6.94
C GLU A 83 21.30 -6.80 6.59
N GLU A 84 22.26 -5.98 7.00
CA GLU A 84 22.35 -4.58 6.60
C GLU A 84 22.47 -4.43 5.07
N GLY A 85 21.85 -3.38 4.54
CA GLY A 85 21.72 -3.13 3.12
C GLY A 85 20.93 -1.85 2.83
N PRO A 86 20.58 -1.59 1.56
CA PRO A 86 19.88 -0.39 1.16
C PRO A 86 18.44 -0.33 1.69
N ARG A 87 17.90 0.87 1.81
CA ARG A 87 16.49 1.12 2.10
C ARG A 87 15.74 1.34 0.79
N PHE A 88 14.63 0.63 0.59
CA PHE A 88 13.77 0.74 -0.58
C PHE A 88 12.40 1.25 -0.16
N LEU A 89 11.93 2.37 -0.73
CA LEU A 89 10.64 2.96 -0.42
C LEU A 89 9.59 2.58 -1.48
N LEU A 90 8.56 1.87 -1.03
CA LEU A 90 7.28 1.74 -1.73
C LEU A 90 6.44 2.97 -1.35
N LEU A 91 6.20 3.85 -2.32
CA LEU A 91 5.53 5.14 -2.12
C LEU A 91 4.34 5.27 -3.07
N SER A 92 3.17 5.43 -2.47
CA SER A 92 1.90 5.68 -3.15
C SER A 92 1.07 6.70 -2.40
N HIS A 93 -0.09 7.08 -2.94
CA HIS A 93 -0.99 8.05 -2.31
C HIS A 93 -2.42 7.55 -2.16
N LEU A 94 -3.11 8.09 -1.14
CA LEU A 94 -4.44 7.67 -0.71
C LEU A 94 -5.54 8.60 -1.19
N ASP A 95 -5.21 9.86 -1.44
CA ASP A 95 -6.18 10.82 -1.95
C ASP A 95 -6.48 10.60 -3.42
N VAL A 96 -7.58 11.20 -3.88
CA VAL A 96 -8.02 11.05 -5.25
C VAL A 96 -8.61 12.37 -5.73
N VAL A 97 -8.54 12.65 -7.03
CA VAL A 97 -9.33 13.76 -7.57
C VAL A 97 -10.84 13.56 -7.33
N PRO A 98 -11.61 14.65 -7.08
CA PRO A 98 -13.05 14.57 -6.93
C PRO A 98 -13.76 13.93 -8.12
N ALA A 99 -14.73 13.06 -7.86
CA ALA A 99 -15.51 12.39 -8.89
C ALA A 99 -17.02 12.55 -8.64
N LYS A 100 -17.72 13.22 -9.56
CA LYS A 100 -19.18 13.27 -9.57
C LYS A 100 -19.76 11.99 -10.21
N PRO A 101 -20.88 11.44 -9.73
CA PRO A 101 -21.49 10.25 -10.33
C PRO A 101 -21.91 10.42 -11.80
N ASP A 102 -22.24 11.66 -12.20
CA ASP A 102 -22.64 11.95 -13.58
C ASP A 102 -21.53 11.59 -14.57
N GLY A 103 -21.90 10.84 -15.62
CA GLY A 103 -20.97 10.36 -16.63
C GLY A 103 -20.22 9.08 -16.26
N TRP A 104 -20.39 8.56 -15.04
CA TRP A 104 -19.86 7.25 -14.68
C TRP A 104 -20.85 6.12 -14.97
N LYS A 105 -20.34 5.01 -15.52
CA LYS A 105 -21.12 3.79 -15.72
C LYS A 105 -21.56 3.15 -14.39
N TYR A 106 -20.73 3.27 -13.37
CA TYR A 106 -20.97 2.81 -12.00
C TYR A 106 -20.53 3.90 -11.03
N HIS A 107 -21.18 4.05 -9.88
CA HIS A 107 -20.83 5.09 -8.92
C HIS A 107 -19.31 5.08 -8.61
N PRO A 108 -18.62 6.24 -8.63
CA PRO A 108 -17.16 6.31 -8.55
C PRO A 108 -16.59 5.66 -7.29
N PHE A 109 -17.31 5.75 -6.17
CA PHE A 109 -16.91 5.13 -4.89
C PHE A 109 -17.67 3.83 -4.58
N SER A 110 -18.17 3.12 -5.59
CA SER A 110 -18.85 1.83 -5.38
C SER A 110 -17.87 0.69 -5.05
N GLY A 111 -16.65 0.76 -5.59
CA GLY A 111 -15.71 -0.37 -5.55
C GLY A 111 -16.27 -1.61 -6.26
N LEU A 112 -17.11 -1.45 -7.29
CA LEU A 112 -17.79 -2.59 -7.92
C LEU A 112 -16.75 -3.54 -8.53
N ILE A 113 -16.76 -4.81 -8.12
CA ILE A 113 -15.97 -5.86 -8.79
C ILE A 113 -16.87 -6.52 -9.83
N LYS A 114 -16.56 -6.32 -11.12
CA LYS A 114 -17.37 -6.84 -12.22
C LYS A 114 -16.57 -6.98 -13.51
N ASP A 115 -16.85 -8.07 -14.23
CA ASP A 115 -16.25 -8.38 -15.53
C ASP A 115 -14.71 -8.47 -15.51
N GLY A 116 -14.14 -8.89 -14.36
CA GLY A 116 -12.69 -8.99 -14.16
C GLY A 116 -11.99 -7.69 -13.74
N TYR A 117 -12.75 -6.62 -13.47
CA TYR A 117 -12.23 -5.31 -13.08
C TYR A 117 -12.78 -4.86 -11.72
N VAL A 118 -12.00 -4.06 -11.00
CA VAL A 118 -12.49 -3.26 -9.86
C VAL A 118 -12.75 -1.84 -10.37
N TRP A 119 -14.02 -1.43 -10.35
CA TRP A 119 -14.47 -0.14 -10.87
C TRP A 119 -14.52 0.91 -9.76
N GLY A 120 -13.86 2.04 -9.99
CA GLY A 120 -14.04 3.25 -9.19
C GLY A 120 -12.93 4.28 -9.33
N ARG A 121 -13.16 5.46 -8.77
CA ARG A 121 -12.16 6.51 -8.58
C ARG A 121 -11.11 6.01 -7.57
N GLY A 122 -9.83 6.13 -7.92
CA GLY A 122 -8.75 5.55 -7.15
C GLY A 122 -8.23 4.22 -7.68
N ALA A 123 -8.97 3.53 -8.57
CA ALA A 123 -8.62 2.17 -8.98
C ALA A 123 -7.26 2.09 -9.71
N ILE A 124 -6.93 3.12 -10.50
CA ILE A 124 -5.64 3.25 -11.18
C ILE A 124 -4.76 4.25 -10.45
N ASP A 125 -5.33 5.40 -10.06
CA ASP A 125 -4.61 6.54 -9.48
C ASP A 125 -5.24 6.91 -8.13
N ASP A 126 -4.67 6.49 -6.98
CA ASP A 126 -3.50 5.57 -6.89
C ASP A 126 -3.72 4.41 -5.92
N LYS A 127 -4.95 4.19 -5.48
CA LYS A 127 -5.30 3.11 -4.54
C LYS A 127 -4.97 1.72 -5.09
N GLY A 128 -5.01 1.53 -6.41
CA GLY A 128 -4.55 0.28 -7.03
C GLY A 128 -3.09 -0.02 -6.73
N HIS A 129 -2.23 0.99 -6.84
CA HIS A 129 -0.81 0.88 -6.56
C HIS A 129 -0.56 0.66 -5.06
N VAL A 130 -1.25 1.41 -4.19
CA VAL A 130 -1.23 1.20 -2.73
C VAL A 130 -1.47 -0.27 -2.37
N VAL A 131 -2.48 -0.90 -2.98
CA VAL A 131 -2.78 -2.31 -2.71
C VAL A 131 -1.69 -3.24 -3.23
N VAL A 132 -1.15 -2.99 -4.42
CA VAL A 132 -0.07 -3.83 -4.97
C VAL A 132 1.19 -3.74 -4.10
N GLU A 133 1.59 -2.54 -3.69
CA GLU A 133 2.73 -2.32 -2.81
C GLU A 133 2.52 -2.98 -1.44
N LEU A 134 1.35 -2.78 -0.83
CA LEU A 134 0.98 -3.43 0.43
C LEU A 134 1.10 -4.95 0.31
N PHE A 135 0.43 -5.56 -0.67
CA PHE A 135 0.44 -7.02 -0.83
C PHE A 135 1.81 -7.56 -1.24
N THR A 136 2.66 -6.75 -1.87
CA THR A 136 4.07 -7.10 -2.10
C THR A 136 4.83 -7.22 -0.78
N LEU A 137 4.68 -6.23 0.11
CA LEU A 137 5.29 -6.30 1.44
C LEU A 137 4.77 -7.52 2.23
N LEU A 138 3.46 -7.77 2.20
CA LEU A 138 2.86 -8.93 2.85
C LEU A 138 3.36 -10.26 2.26
N ALA A 139 3.57 -10.32 0.95
CA ALA A 139 4.13 -11.50 0.30
C ALA A 139 5.55 -11.82 0.79
N LEU A 140 6.39 -10.79 1.01
CA LEU A 140 7.73 -10.97 1.57
C LEU A 140 7.68 -11.60 2.97
N ILE A 141 6.71 -11.16 3.80
CA ILE A 141 6.52 -11.66 5.16
C ILE A 141 5.96 -13.09 5.16
N GLU A 142 4.87 -13.32 4.44
CA GLU A 142 4.16 -14.62 4.43
C GLU A 142 5.07 -15.74 3.90
N ASN A 143 5.86 -15.45 2.87
CA ASN A 143 6.78 -16.41 2.25
C ASN A 143 8.18 -16.41 2.90
N ARG A 144 8.40 -15.61 3.96
CA ARG A 144 9.68 -15.52 4.68
C ARG A 144 10.86 -15.26 3.74
N VAL A 145 10.67 -14.35 2.80
CA VAL A 145 11.69 -14.00 1.80
C VAL A 145 12.89 -13.39 2.50
N LYS A 146 14.07 -13.96 2.25
CA LYS A 146 15.34 -13.42 2.75
C LYS A 146 15.82 -12.32 1.82
N PHE A 147 15.99 -11.12 2.36
CA PHE A 147 16.58 -9.98 1.66
C PHE A 147 17.51 -9.20 2.59
N ARG A 148 18.29 -8.28 2.02
CA ARG A 148 19.19 -7.38 2.73
C ARG A 148 18.62 -5.97 2.74
N GLY A 149 18.84 -5.23 3.82
CA GLY A 149 18.36 -3.85 3.96
C GLY A 149 16.98 -3.74 4.56
N GLU A 150 16.21 -2.74 4.14
CA GLU A 150 14.88 -2.43 4.68
C GLU A 150 13.91 -2.06 3.55
N VAL A 151 12.71 -2.63 3.57
CA VAL A 151 11.60 -2.19 2.70
C VAL A 151 10.67 -1.33 3.54
N ILE A 152 10.48 -0.09 3.13
CA ILE A 152 9.54 0.86 3.73
C ILE A 152 8.31 0.90 2.85
N PHE A 153 7.13 0.84 3.46
CA PHE A 153 5.87 1.13 2.79
C PHE A 153 5.32 2.44 3.35
N ALA A 154 5.02 3.40 2.48
CA ALA A 154 4.38 4.66 2.82
C ALA A 154 3.24 4.96 1.84
N ALA A 155 2.00 4.99 2.34
CA ALA A 155 0.86 5.51 1.59
C ALA A 155 0.49 6.89 2.16
N THR A 156 0.59 7.91 1.32
CA THR A 156 0.60 9.32 1.74
C THR A 156 -0.68 10.06 1.39
N ALA A 157 -0.94 11.18 2.05
CA ALA A 157 -2.05 12.07 1.73
C ALA A 157 -1.65 13.16 0.72
N ASP A 158 -2.64 13.90 0.22
CA ASP A 158 -2.47 15.19 -0.44
C ASP A 158 -1.68 15.23 -1.76
N GLU A 159 -1.36 14.10 -2.40
CA GLU A 159 -0.55 14.07 -3.64
C GLU A 159 -1.23 14.86 -4.76
N GLU A 160 -2.55 14.69 -4.92
CA GLU A 160 -3.38 15.32 -5.96
C GLU A 160 -3.43 16.85 -5.83
N LYS A 161 -2.94 17.40 -4.71
CA LYS A 161 -2.82 18.84 -4.43
C LYS A 161 -1.38 19.29 -4.17
N GLY A 162 -0.40 18.47 -4.54
CA GLY A 162 1.02 18.80 -4.54
C GLY A 162 1.82 18.22 -3.36
N GLY A 163 1.24 17.30 -2.58
CA GLY A 163 1.94 16.45 -1.62
C GLY A 163 2.48 17.15 -0.38
N LYS A 164 2.17 18.43 -0.16
CA LYS A 164 2.71 19.21 0.97
C LYS A 164 2.28 18.64 2.31
N LEU A 165 1.03 18.22 2.45
CA LEU A 165 0.52 17.58 3.67
C LEU A 165 0.74 16.05 3.65
N GLY A 166 1.38 15.53 2.61
CA GLY A 166 1.70 14.12 2.42
C GLY A 166 3.17 13.82 2.59
N ALA A 167 3.77 13.31 1.52
CA ALA A 167 5.20 13.04 1.42
C ALA A 167 6.07 14.25 1.80
N GLY A 168 5.70 15.47 1.41
CA GLY A 168 6.42 16.69 1.78
C GLY A 168 6.47 16.87 3.30
N TRP A 169 5.34 16.73 3.98
CA TRP A 169 5.26 16.79 5.44
C TRP A 169 6.10 15.71 6.12
N LEU A 170 6.09 14.48 5.58
CA LEU A 170 6.89 13.37 6.11
C LEU A 170 8.38 13.63 5.97
N VAL A 171 8.84 14.15 4.84
CA VAL A 171 10.25 14.48 4.63
C VAL A 171 10.71 15.58 5.59
N GLU A 172 9.88 16.59 5.84
CA GLU A 172 10.22 17.70 6.74
C GLU A 172 10.22 17.29 8.21
N ASN A 173 9.24 16.49 8.66
CA ASN A 173 9.00 16.22 10.08
C ASN A 173 9.48 14.84 10.54
N TYR A 174 9.59 13.88 9.62
CA TYR A 174 9.95 12.49 9.90
C TYR A 174 10.95 11.93 8.86
N PRO A 175 12.03 12.64 8.52
CA PRO A 175 12.96 12.23 7.45
C PRO A 175 13.51 10.82 7.65
N ASP A 176 13.79 10.42 8.88
CA ASP A 176 14.34 9.08 9.19
C ASP A 176 13.38 7.94 8.83
N LYS A 177 12.06 8.20 8.80
CA LYS A 177 11.04 7.20 8.47
C LYS A 177 10.93 6.94 6.97
N VAL A 178 11.25 7.93 6.13
CA VAL A 178 11.02 7.86 4.67
C VAL A 178 12.29 8.01 3.84
N ARG A 179 13.43 8.30 4.45
CA ARG A 179 14.71 8.35 3.74
C ARG A 179 15.07 6.97 3.20
N ALA A 180 15.12 6.85 1.87
CA ALA A 180 15.48 5.62 1.18
C ALA A 180 16.60 5.85 0.16
N ASP A 181 17.28 4.77 -0.22
CA ASP A 181 18.29 4.76 -1.27
C ASP A 181 17.64 4.59 -2.66
N TYR A 182 16.42 4.01 -2.70
CA TYR A 182 15.61 3.75 -3.88
C TYR A 182 14.14 4.05 -3.61
#